data_AF-A0A2T4JDQ7-F1
#
_entry.id   AF-A0A2T4JDQ7-F1
#
_cell.length_a   1.000
_cell.length_b   1.000
_cell.length_c   1.000
_cell.angle_alpha   90.00
_cell.angle_beta   90.00
_cell.angle_gamma   90.00
#
_symmetry.space_group_name_H-M   'P 1'
#
loop_
_entity.id
_entity.type
_entity.pdbx_description
1 polymer ?
#
loop_
_entity_poly.entity_id
_entity_poly.type
_entity_poly.pdbx_seq_one_letter_code
_entity_poly.pdbx_strand_id
1 'polypeptide(L)'
;MMPATATAPAAPGFMAPADVLASFCAIAAVPMHELCGPGQTRGVSRLRHECMWLMRDLTAAASTQIGDLLGGRHQATVDEAAAKIADRLATDPEYRDRLRQLRAEIIAWVGAAPGLPSPLRITAAVGVLQDASLADADARAAALTLLGGSSHGA
;
A
#
# COMPACT_ATOMS: atom_id res chain seq x y z
N MET A 1 38.35 3.03 -15.78
CA MET A 1 37.41 4.16 -15.59
C MET A 1 36.05 3.69 -16.09
N MET A 2 35.24 3.12 -15.19
CA MET A 2 33.90 2.60 -15.49
C MET A 2 32.88 3.68 -15.11
N PRO A 3 31.86 3.97 -15.93
CA PRO A 3 30.78 4.85 -15.52
C PRO A 3 29.82 4.07 -14.61
N ALA A 4 29.70 4.49 -13.34
CA ALA A 4 28.62 4.05 -12.49
C ALA A 4 27.34 4.73 -12.97
N THR A 5 26.44 3.89 -13.48
CA THR A 5 25.13 4.21 -14.04
C THR A 5 24.33 5.14 -13.14
N ALA A 6 23.85 6.23 -13.75
CA ALA A 6 22.79 7.04 -13.20
C ALA A 6 21.53 6.17 -12.98
N THR A 7 21.11 6.06 -11.72
CA THR A 7 19.78 5.54 -11.36
C THR A 7 18.74 6.48 -11.96
N ALA A 8 18.09 6.02 -13.03
CA ALA A 8 16.87 6.60 -13.54
C ALA A 8 15.77 6.47 -12.46
N PRO A 9 14.91 7.49 -12.26
CA PRO A 9 13.78 7.36 -11.36
C PRO A 9 12.85 6.28 -11.90
N ALA A 10 12.68 5.19 -11.13
CA ALA A 10 11.73 4.14 -11.46
C ALA A 10 10.33 4.76 -11.59
N ALA A 11 9.73 4.67 -12.78
CA ALA A 11 8.30 4.85 -12.93
C ALA A 11 7.58 3.97 -11.89
N PRO A 12 6.49 4.42 -11.24
CA PRO A 12 5.85 3.65 -10.19
C PRO A 12 5.34 2.32 -10.78
N GLY A 13 6.10 1.26 -10.57
CA GLY A 13 5.79 -0.08 -11.02
C GLY A 13 4.53 -0.56 -10.32
N PHE A 14 3.68 -1.28 -11.05
CA PHE A 14 2.51 -1.94 -10.50
C PHE A 14 2.84 -2.62 -9.17
N MET A 15 2.20 -2.19 -8.10
CA MET A 15 2.45 -2.70 -6.75
C MET A 15 1.64 -3.96 -6.48
N ALA A 16 2.03 -4.76 -5.48
CA ALA A 16 1.26 -5.93 -5.11
C ALA A 16 -0.07 -5.50 -4.46
N PRO A 17 -1.21 -6.13 -4.78
CA PRO A 17 -2.50 -5.82 -4.16
C PRO A 17 -2.51 -5.98 -2.64
N ALA A 18 -1.76 -6.95 -2.12
CA ALA A 18 -1.60 -7.14 -0.68
C ALA A 18 -0.89 -5.94 -0.01
N ASP A 19 0.08 -5.32 -0.70
CA ASP A 19 0.76 -4.13 -0.20
C ASP A 19 -0.18 -2.92 -0.21
N VAL A 20 -1.02 -2.78 -1.25
CA VAL A 20 -2.06 -1.72 -1.27
C VAL A 20 -2.97 -1.88 -0.05
N LEU A 21 -3.46 -3.10 0.18
CA LEU A 21 -4.36 -3.40 1.29
C LEU A 21 -3.72 -3.07 2.65
N ALA A 22 -2.49 -3.54 2.87
CA ALA A 22 -1.77 -3.30 4.12
C ALA A 22 -1.52 -1.80 4.35
N SER A 23 -1.05 -1.09 3.32
CA SER A 23 -0.80 0.36 3.36
C SER A 23 -2.09 1.13 3.64
N PHE A 24 -3.17 0.79 2.94
CA PHE A 24 -4.48 1.42 3.10
C PHE A 24 -5.00 1.25 4.54
N CYS A 25 -4.93 0.03 5.09
CA CYS A 25 -5.35 -0.23 6.47
C CYS A 25 -4.56 0.60 7.49
N ALA A 26 -3.24 0.71 7.30
CA ALA A 26 -2.38 1.49 8.17
C ALA A 26 -2.70 3.00 8.11
N ILE A 27 -2.84 3.56 6.90
CA ILE A 27 -3.09 4.99 6.70
C ILE A 27 -4.51 5.39 7.10
N ALA A 28 -5.51 4.57 6.75
CA ALA A 28 -6.90 4.82 7.09
C ALA A 28 -7.26 4.46 8.54
N ALA A 29 -6.28 3.97 9.32
CA ALA A 29 -6.44 3.53 10.71
C ALA A 29 -7.61 2.55 10.90
N VAL A 30 -7.76 1.60 9.97
CA VAL A 30 -8.81 0.58 9.99
C VAL A 30 -8.18 -0.81 10.10
N PRO A 31 -8.62 -1.66 11.03
CA PRO A 31 -8.07 -3.00 11.16
C PRO A 31 -8.48 -3.87 9.97
N MET A 32 -7.55 -4.70 9.50
CA MET A 32 -7.75 -5.54 8.31
C MET A 32 -8.98 -6.47 8.43
N HIS A 33 -9.26 -6.99 9.63
CA HIS A 33 -10.43 -7.85 9.86
C HIS A 33 -11.77 -7.12 9.71
N GLU A 34 -11.80 -5.80 9.89
CA GLU A 34 -13.02 -5.00 9.70
C GLU A 34 -13.25 -4.74 8.21
N LEU A 35 -12.18 -4.47 7.45
CA LEU A 35 -12.25 -4.27 6.01
C LEU A 35 -12.63 -5.58 5.27
N CYS A 36 -11.99 -6.70 5.63
CA CYS A 36 -12.25 -8.03 5.04
C CYS A 36 -13.45 -8.74 5.67
N GLY A 37 -13.92 -8.28 6.83
CA GLY A 37 -15.04 -8.87 7.56
C GLY A 37 -16.42 -8.60 6.94
N PRO A 38 -17.48 -9.22 7.46
CA PRO A 38 -18.85 -9.06 6.96
C PRO A 38 -19.46 -7.68 7.30
N GLY A 39 -18.81 -6.87 8.14
CA GLY A 39 -19.33 -5.57 8.59
C GLY A 39 -19.71 -4.64 7.43
N GLN A 40 -20.92 -4.09 7.50
CA GLN A 40 -21.50 -3.22 6.46
C GLN A 40 -21.86 -1.83 6.99
N THR A 41 -21.21 -1.37 8.08
CA THR A 41 -21.40 0.00 8.54
C THR A 41 -21.04 0.97 7.41
N ARG A 42 -21.73 2.12 7.34
CA ARG A 42 -21.52 3.09 6.24
C ARG A 42 -20.05 3.51 6.10
N GLY A 43 -19.35 3.65 7.23
CA GLY A 43 -17.91 3.97 7.25
C GLY A 43 -17.05 2.86 6.63
N VAL A 44 -17.24 1.62 7.06
CA VAL A 44 -16.46 0.47 6.58
C VAL A 44 -16.73 0.19 5.10
N SER A 45 -17.99 0.26 4.67
CA SER A 45 -18.34 0.09 3.26
C SER A 45 -17.69 1.15 2.37
N ARG A 46 -17.63 2.41 2.84
CA ARG A 46 -16.92 3.49 2.13
C ARG A 46 -15.44 3.18 1.99
N LEU A 47 -14.77 2.84 3.09
CA LEU A 47 -13.35 2.50 3.09
C LEU A 47 -13.04 1.30 2.19
N ARG A 48 -13.93 0.29 2.18
CA ARG A 48 -13.79 -0.88 1.32
C ARG A 48 -13.88 -0.51 -0.17
N HIS A 49 -14.83 0.34 -0.55
CA HIS A 49 -14.94 0.82 -1.93
C HIS A 49 -13.72 1.65 -2.35
N GLU A 50 -13.23 2.53 -1.46
CA GLU A 50 -11.98 3.29 -1.67
C GLU A 50 -10.80 2.33 -1.91
N CYS A 51 -10.67 1.29 -1.09
CA CYS A 51 -9.62 0.28 -1.21
C CYS A 51 -9.73 -0.51 -2.53
N MET A 52 -10.93 -0.95 -2.92
CA MET A 52 -11.17 -1.63 -4.20
C MET A 52 -10.75 -0.78 -5.40
N TRP A 53 -11.12 0.50 -5.40
CA TRP A 53 -10.74 1.43 -6.46
C TRP A 53 -9.23 1.66 -6.50
N LEU A 54 -8.59 1.87 -5.34
CA LEU A 54 -7.14 2.07 -5.25
C LEU A 54 -6.35 0.85 -5.71
N MET A 55 -6.81 -0.37 -5.40
CA MET A 55 -6.17 -1.58 -5.91
C MET A 55 -6.26 -1.66 -7.44
N ARG A 56 -7.36 -1.23 -8.05
CA ARG A 56 -7.45 -1.17 -9.52
C ARG A 56 -6.57 -0.08 -10.14
N ASP A 57 -6.40 1.04 -9.44
CA ASP A 57 -5.59 2.16 -9.92
C ASP A 57 -4.08 1.91 -9.78
N LEU A 58 -3.68 1.21 -8.73
CA LEU A 58 -2.27 1.01 -8.37
C LEU A 58 -1.71 -0.36 -8.78
N THR A 59 -2.55 -1.31 -9.17
CA THR A 59 -2.15 -2.69 -9.48
C THR A 59 -2.76 -3.19 -10.79
N ALA A 60 -2.19 -4.27 -11.32
CA ALA A 60 -2.73 -4.98 -12.49
C ALA A 60 -3.66 -6.15 -12.09
N ALA A 61 -4.13 -6.22 -10.84
CA ALA A 61 -4.94 -7.34 -10.37
C ALA A 61 -6.35 -7.34 -10.97
N ALA A 62 -6.83 -8.55 -11.25
CA ALA A 62 -8.21 -8.76 -11.67
C ALA A 62 -9.19 -8.48 -10.52
N SER A 63 -10.42 -8.05 -10.85
CA SER A 63 -11.47 -7.79 -9.86
C SER A 63 -11.81 -9.01 -9.00
N THR A 64 -11.69 -10.22 -9.53
CA THR A 64 -11.80 -11.47 -8.75
C THR A 64 -10.75 -11.54 -7.65
N GLN A 65 -9.48 -11.36 -8.02
CA GLN A 65 -8.36 -11.37 -7.08
C GLN A 65 -8.47 -10.27 -6.01
N ILE A 66 -8.91 -9.07 -6.40
CA ILE A 66 -9.18 -7.97 -5.45
C ILE A 66 -10.30 -8.36 -4.47
N GLY A 67 -11.37 -8.98 -4.99
CA GLY A 67 -12.48 -9.47 -4.19
C GLY A 67 -12.04 -10.54 -3.17
N ASP A 68 -11.23 -11.50 -3.60
CA ASP A 68 -10.68 -12.57 -2.75
C ASP A 68 -9.87 -11.98 -1.58
N LEU A 69 -9.00 -11.01 -1.85
CA LEU A 69 -8.19 -10.32 -0.83
C LEU A 69 -9.03 -9.55 0.19
N LEU A 70 -10.20 -9.05 -0.21
CA LEU A 70 -11.15 -8.31 0.65
C LEU A 70 -12.20 -9.22 1.29
N GLY A 71 -11.90 -10.50 1.45
CA GLY A 71 -12.75 -11.47 2.13
C GLY A 71 -13.72 -12.21 1.21
N GLY A 72 -13.27 -12.61 0.02
CA GLY A 72 -14.05 -13.43 -0.91
C GLY A 72 -15.25 -12.70 -1.54
N ARG A 73 -15.08 -11.42 -1.86
CA ARG A 73 -16.14 -10.60 -2.48
C ARG A 73 -16.27 -10.90 -3.97
N HIS A 74 -17.51 -10.90 -4.44
CA HIS A 74 -17.79 -11.16 -5.85
C HIS A 74 -17.20 -10.06 -6.75
N GLN A 75 -16.66 -10.44 -7.90
CA GLN A 75 -16.07 -9.51 -8.87
C GLN A 75 -17.01 -8.34 -9.22
N ALA A 76 -18.29 -8.62 -9.46
CA ALA A 76 -19.28 -7.58 -9.78
C ALA A 76 -19.38 -6.50 -8.68
N THR A 77 -19.20 -6.88 -7.41
CA THR A 77 -19.18 -5.91 -6.30
C THR A 77 -17.97 -5.00 -6.36
N VAL A 78 -16.80 -5.53 -6.74
CA VAL A 78 -15.57 -4.75 -6.93
C VAL A 78 -15.76 -3.77 -8.09
N ASP A 79 -16.33 -4.22 -9.20
CA ASP A 79 -16.56 -3.40 -10.39
C ASP A 79 -17.58 -2.28 -10.10
N GLU A 80 -18.71 -2.59 -9.44
CA GLU A 80 -19.69 -1.60 -9.01
C GLU A 80 -19.13 -0.58 -8.01
N ALA A 81 -18.31 -1.03 -7.07
CA ALA A 81 -17.67 -0.15 -6.10
C ALA A 81 -16.71 0.82 -6.79
N ALA A 82 -15.86 0.31 -7.71
CA ALA A 82 -14.93 1.12 -8.47
C ALA A 82 -15.64 2.16 -9.34
N ALA A 83 -16.75 1.79 -9.99
CA ALA A 83 -17.58 2.72 -10.75
C ALA A 83 -18.16 3.84 -9.87
N LYS A 84 -18.71 3.49 -8.70
CA LYS A 84 -19.23 4.48 -7.73
C LYS A 84 -18.16 5.46 -7.25
N ILE A 85 -16.94 5.00 -7.01
CA ILE A 85 -15.82 5.88 -6.64
C ILE A 85 -15.45 6.78 -7.82
N ALA A 86 -15.36 6.25 -9.05
CA ALA A 86 -15.03 7.04 -10.24
C ALA A 86 -16.05 8.16 -10.50
N ASP A 87 -17.34 7.88 -10.39
CA ASP A 87 -18.41 8.88 -10.52
C ASP A 87 -18.29 9.96 -9.44
N ARG A 88 -17.96 9.56 -8.20
CA ARG A 88 -17.75 10.51 -7.10
C ARG A 88 -16.52 11.39 -7.34
N LEU A 89 -15.43 10.84 -7.87
CA LEU A 89 -14.23 11.61 -8.23
C LEU A 89 -14.50 12.65 -9.34
N ALA A 90 -15.45 12.37 -10.23
CA ALA A 90 -15.86 13.30 -11.27
C ALA A 90 -16.69 14.46 -10.71
N THR A 91 -17.51 14.21 -9.68
CA THR A 91 -18.52 15.14 -9.17
C THR A 91 -18.10 15.94 -7.94
N ASP A 92 -17.15 15.43 -7.14
CA ASP A 92 -16.74 15.99 -5.85
C ASP A 92 -15.23 16.29 -5.85
N PRO A 93 -14.83 17.57 -6.07
CA PRO A 93 -13.42 17.97 -6.11
C PRO A 93 -12.68 17.73 -4.80
N GLU A 94 -13.33 17.97 -3.66
CA GLU A 94 -12.72 17.79 -2.33
C GLU A 94 -12.43 16.30 -2.08
N TYR A 95 -13.40 15.45 -2.41
CA TYR A 95 -13.20 14.00 -2.33
C TYR A 95 -12.08 13.51 -3.26
N ARG A 96 -11.99 14.07 -4.46
CA ARG A 96 -10.93 13.75 -5.42
C ARG A 96 -9.56 14.12 -4.89
N ASP A 97 -9.41 15.29 -4.29
CA ASP A 97 -8.12 15.71 -3.73
C ASP A 97 -7.74 14.86 -2.50
N ARG A 98 -8.71 14.51 -1.65
CA ARG A 98 -8.50 13.55 -0.55
C ARG A 98 -8.02 12.19 -1.06
N LEU A 99 -8.65 11.64 -2.09
CA LEU A 99 -8.30 10.31 -2.59
C LEU A 99 -6.95 10.32 -3.34
N ARG A 100 -6.63 11.41 -4.03
CA ARG A 100 -5.29 11.64 -4.63
C ARG A 100 -4.20 11.70 -3.57
N GLN A 101 -4.45 12.38 -2.45
CA GLN A 101 -3.51 12.44 -1.33
C GLN A 101 -3.30 11.05 -0.72
N LEU A 102 -4.38 10.32 -0.43
CA LEU A 102 -4.31 8.95 0.07
C LEU A 102 -3.53 8.03 -0.87
N ARG A 103 -3.75 8.15 -2.18
CA ARG A 103 -3.00 7.41 -3.21
C ARG A 103 -1.51 7.72 -3.15
N ALA A 104 -1.14 9.01 -3.04
CA ALA A 104 0.25 9.41 -2.95
C ALA A 104 0.93 8.87 -1.69
N GLU A 105 0.23 8.88 -0.56
CA GLU A 105 0.70 8.30 0.70
C GLU A 105 0.90 6.79 0.61
N ILE A 106 0.01 6.05 -0.05
CA ILE A 106 0.18 4.61 -0.29
C ILE A 106 1.42 4.33 -1.14
N ILE A 107 1.62 5.09 -2.23
CA ILE A 107 2.80 4.94 -3.08
C ILE A 107 4.08 5.23 -2.29
N ALA A 108 4.09 6.30 -1.49
CA ALA A 108 5.23 6.65 -0.65
C ALA A 108 5.51 5.59 0.43
N TRP A 109 4.47 5.04 1.06
CA TRP A 109 4.59 3.99 2.08
C TRP A 109 5.25 2.72 1.52
N VAL A 110 4.94 2.37 0.28
CA VAL A 110 5.51 1.19 -0.39
C VAL A 110 6.91 1.48 -0.93
N GLY A 111 7.14 2.70 -1.43
CA GLY A 111 8.45 3.17 -1.88
C GLY A 111 9.50 3.21 -0.77
N ALA A 112 9.08 3.32 0.49
CA ALA A 112 9.99 3.28 1.64
C ALA A 112 10.63 1.91 1.88
N ALA A 113 10.07 0.80 1.37
CA ALA A 113 10.72 -0.52 1.37
C ALA A 113 10.06 -1.44 0.33
N PRO A 114 10.65 -1.62 -0.86
CA PRO A 114 9.96 -2.20 -2.00
C PRO A 114 9.72 -3.71 -1.84
N GLY A 115 8.47 -4.14 -2.06
CA GLY A 115 8.12 -5.48 -2.55
C GLY A 115 8.28 -6.67 -1.59
N LEU A 116 8.65 -6.46 -0.33
CA LEU A 116 8.71 -7.53 0.66
C LEU A 116 7.37 -7.63 1.42
N PRO A 117 6.64 -8.76 1.35
CA PRO A 117 5.48 -8.98 2.21
C PRO A 117 5.86 -8.83 3.69
N SER A 118 4.93 -8.35 4.52
CA SER A 118 5.12 -8.05 5.96
C SER A 118 6.03 -9.03 6.74
N PRO A 119 5.88 -10.37 6.65
CA PRO A 119 6.79 -11.29 7.34
C PRO A 119 8.24 -11.23 6.83
N LEU A 120 8.46 -10.99 5.53
CA LEU A 120 9.80 -10.87 4.95
C LEU A 120 10.47 -9.52 5.28
N ARG A 121 9.72 -8.48 5.64
CA ARG A 121 10.29 -7.23 6.15
C ARG A 121 10.98 -7.43 7.50
N ILE A 122 10.38 -8.22 8.39
CA ILE A 122 11.00 -8.59 9.67
C ILE A 122 12.26 -9.41 9.42
N THR A 123 12.18 -10.44 8.57
CA THR A 123 13.35 -11.27 8.25
C THR A 123 14.47 -10.48 7.60
N ALA A 124 14.16 -9.58 6.66
CA ALA A 124 15.14 -8.70 6.03
C ALA A 124 15.75 -7.71 7.04
N ALA A 125 14.93 -7.11 7.91
CA ALA A 125 15.40 -6.22 8.96
C ALA A 125 16.34 -6.95 9.94
N VAL A 126 15.98 -8.17 10.34
CA VAL A 126 16.84 -9.02 11.18
C VAL A 126 18.14 -9.38 10.46
N GLY A 127 18.08 -9.74 9.18
CA GLY A 127 19.27 -10.03 8.37
C GLY A 127 20.23 -8.85 8.27
N VAL A 128 19.69 -7.64 8.04
CA VAL A 128 20.47 -6.39 8.01
C VAL A 128 21.10 -6.09 9.37
N LEU A 129 20.37 -6.28 10.47
CA LEU A 129 20.90 -6.10 11.83
C LEU A 129 21.99 -7.13 12.19
N GLN A 130 21.99 -8.28 11.53
CA GLN A 130 22.99 -9.34 11.73
C GLN A 130 24.16 -9.25 10.74
N ASP A 131 24.13 -8.31 9.79
CA ASP A 131 25.21 -8.14 8.82
C ASP A 131 26.40 -7.43 9.47
N ALA A 132 27.43 -8.22 9.81
CA ALA A 132 28.66 -7.73 10.41
C ALA A 132 29.49 -6.81 9.49
N SER A 133 29.15 -6.68 8.20
CA SER A 133 29.80 -5.76 7.28
C SER A 133 29.25 -4.33 7.34
N LEU A 134 28.10 -4.13 8.00
CA LEU A 134 27.49 -2.82 8.19
C LEU A 134 27.89 -2.22 9.54
N ALA A 135 28.00 -0.89 9.59
CA ALA A 135 28.06 -0.19 10.87
C ALA A 135 26.70 -0.30 11.57
N ASP A 136 26.71 -0.42 12.91
CA ASP A 136 25.50 -0.61 13.73
C ASP A 136 24.43 0.48 13.48
N ALA A 137 24.87 1.72 13.29
CA ALA A 137 23.99 2.85 12.97
C ALA A 137 23.31 2.70 11.60
N ASP A 138 24.05 2.24 10.58
CA ASP A 138 23.55 2.06 9.21
C ASP A 138 22.63 0.84 9.13
N ALA A 139 23.01 -0.26 9.79
CA ALA A 139 22.19 -1.46 9.91
C ALA A 139 20.84 -1.15 10.57
N ARG A 140 20.86 -0.34 11.64
CA ARG A 140 19.65 0.10 12.33
C ARG A 140 18.78 1.01 11.47
N ALA A 141 19.38 1.96 10.74
CA ALA A 141 18.65 2.85 9.84
C ALA A 141 17.97 2.08 8.69
N ALA A 142 18.67 1.12 8.09
CA ALA A 142 18.14 0.28 7.03
C ALA A 142 17.04 -0.67 7.54
N ALA A 143 17.20 -1.26 8.73
CA ALA A 143 16.17 -2.09 9.35
C ALA A 143 14.89 -1.31 9.67
N LEU A 144 15.00 -0.08 10.19
CA LEU A 144 13.85 0.80 10.44
C LEU A 144 13.11 1.13 9.14
N THR A 145 13.86 1.41 8.08
CA THR A 145 13.30 1.67 6.74
C THR A 145 12.52 0.45 6.23
N LEU A 146 13.08 -0.76 6.34
CA LEU A 146 12.41 -2.02 5.98
C LEU A 146 11.13 -2.29 6.78
N LEU A 147 11.10 -1.89 8.05
CA LEU A 147 9.93 -2.05 8.93
C LEU A 147 8.88 -0.94 8.76
N GLY A 148 9.13 0.05 7.88
CA GLY A 148 8.23 1.19 7.67
C GLY A 148 8.31 2.27 8.76
N GLY A 149 9.37 2.25 9.57
CA GLY A 149 9.65 3.28 10.57
C GLY A 149 10.47 4.41 9.96
N SER A 150 9.81 5.53 9.64
CA SER A 150 10.52 6.77 9.31
C SER A 150 11.25 7.27 10.55
N SER A 151 12.59 7.23 10.54
CA SER A 151 13.45 7.88 11.51
C SER A 151 13.34 9.40 11.36
N HIS A 152 12.29 10.00 11.94
CA HIS A 152 12.32 11.42 12.26
C HIS A 152 13.21 11.60 13.49
N GLY A 153 14.51 11.70 13.25
CA GLY A 153 15.47 12.16 14.23
C GLY A 153 15.29 13.67 14.46
N ALA A 154 15.09 14.04 15.72
CA ALA A 154 15.35 15.38 16.25
C ALA A 154 16.82 15.47 16.68
#